data_AF-A0AAW6PMN0-F1
#
_entry.id   AF-A0AAW6PMN0-F1
#
_cell.length_a   1.000
_cell.length_b   1.000
_cell.length_c   1.000
_cell.angle_alpha   90.00
_cell.angle_beta   90.00
_cell.angle_gamma   90.00
#
_symmetry.space_group_name_H-M   'P 1'
#
loop_
_entity.id
_entity.type
_entity.pdbx_description
1 polymer ?
#
loop_
_entity_poly.entity_id
_entity_poly.type
_entity_poly.pdbx_seq_one_letter_code
_entity_poly.pdbx_strand_id
1 'polypeptide(L)'
;MDDWQVTKRKIWATAKACLFWTGRQIKKVFMGMCMLVGTTWGSMIIALLTIGSAAMISVMSGDIKNEYTAVHTWPEFFATNYLWPSIQLSIAAVILVFLREVGVVTSTRKKEKELQDRLTTMPPKQFLAAYSDAMIDIRQLYEGLLEEGAPPLTRKGLAGDIRMMLTKILVLAQNWDSAPSETYRANIMMIEEDKDLIRKEYSNQVNDSPFFLFNSNIDARLDNADGILHITDLELSTLVGAQVLAKPDTDIVPICFPFKMDASDHAKSHPNLPGGPVAVSTMASQYIEDSRTHFKQWLDDEALQNPHITEHYKTTISRYYNSHRYATSILSIPLVSRNNGEGMPHPIGCLNIYNNKANILMGDSRNAQFVQLLQPICAYLHDMIFLYRETNDMEAS
;
A
#
# COMPACT_ATOMS: atom_id res chain seq x y z
N MET A 1 25.10 30.50 27.39
CA MET A 1 23.65 30.78 27.57
C MET A 1 22.77 29.72 26.91
N ASP A 2 23.31 28.81 26.09
CA ASP A 2 22.54 27.81 25.34
C ASP A 2 22.18 26.52 26.10
N ASP A 3 22.95 26.15 27.13
CA ASP A 3 22.75 24.87 27.82
C ASP A 3 21.40 24.82 28.58
N TRP A 4 20.96 25.96 29.12
CA TRP A 4 19.67 26.08 29.78
C TRP A 4 18.48 25.94 28.80
N GLN A 5 18.59 26.48 27.58
CA GLN A 5 17.52 26.30 26.57
C GLN A 5 17.36 24.82 26.18
N VAL A 6 18.45 24.07 26.15
CA VAL A 6 18.47 22.63 25.82
C VAL A 6 17.86 21.79 26.95
N THR A 7 18.19 22.06 28.22
CA THR A 7 17.62 21.32 29.36
C THR A 7 16.10 21.53 29.47
N LYS A 8 15.62 22.75 29.24
CA LYS A 8 14.19 23.09 29.30
C LYS A 8 13.39 22.35 28.23
N ARG A 9 13.91 22.25 27.00
CA ARG A 9 13.28 21.48 25.92
C ARG A 9 13.20 19.98 26.21
N LYS A 10 14.25 19.39 26.81
CA LYS A 10 14.25 17.97 27.20
C LYS A 10 13.20 17.67 28.28
N ILE A 11 13.09 18.51 29.31
CA ILE A 11 12.10 18.34 30.40
C ILE A 11 10.66 18.49 29.89
N TRP A 12 10.41 19.43 28.98
CA TRP A 12 9.08 19.58 28.36
C TRP A 12 8.73 18.43 27.42
N ALA A 13 9.70 17.87 26.70
CA ALA A 13 9.49 16.69 25.85
C ALA A 13 9.18 15.44 26.68
N THR A 14 9.89 15.21 27.79
CA THR A 14 9.63 14.07 28.68
C THR A 14 8.31 14.20 29.43
N ALA A 15 7.94 15.41 29.89
CA ALA A 15 6.64 15.66 30.51
C ALA A 15 5.47 15.40 29.54
N LYS A 16 5.59 15.85 28.29
CA LYS A 16 4.60 15.56 27.23
C LYS A 16 4.52 14.07 26.90
N ALA A 17 5.67 13.38 26.82
CA ALA A 17 5.71 11.94 26.58
C ALA A 17 5.04 11.15 27.73
N CYS A 18 5.24 11.57 28.98
CA CYS A 18 4.62 10.95 30.15
C CYS A 18 3.10 11.17 30.19
N LEU A 19 2.62 12.39 29.96
CA LEU A 19 1.19 12.71 29.85
C LEU A 19 0.51 11.96 28.70
N PHE A 20 1.20 11.84 27.57
CA PHE A 20 0.70 11.07 26.42
C PHE A 20 0.63 9.57 26.74
N TRP A 21 1.63 9.03 27.43
CA TRP A 21 1.66 7.63 27.82
C TRP A 21 0.59 7.28 28.85
N THR A 22 0.41 8.10 29.89
CA THR A 22 -0.66 7.91 30.89
C THR A 22 -2.04 8.04 30.26
N GLY A 23 -2.25 9.03 29.38
CA GLY A 23 -3.49 9.17 28.61
C GLY A 23 -3.80 7.95 27.72
N ARG A 24 -2.77 7.37 27.07
CA ARG A 24 -2.91 6.17 26.25
C ARG A 24 -3.29 4.94 27.09
N GLN A 25 -2.72 4.79 28.29
CA GLN A 25 -3.06 3.67 29.19
C GLN A 25 -4.48 3.81 29.76
N ILE A 26 -4.88 5.01 30.20
CA ILE A 26 -6.25 5.28 30.67
C ILE A 26 -7.26 4.97 29.55
N LYS A 27 -6.99 5.40 28.32
CA LYS A 27 -7.85 5.10 27.17
C LYS A 27 -7.96 3.59 26.90
N LYS A 28 -6.87 2.83 27.02
CA LYS A 28 -6.88 1.37 26.85
C LYS A 28 -7.72 0.68 27.93
N VAL A 29 -7.53 1.06 29.19
CA VAL A 29 -8.28 0.50 30.33
C VAL A 29 -9.77 0.84 30.21
N PHE A 30 -10.08 2.09 29.87
CA PHE A 30 -11.46 2.53 29.62
C PHE A 30 -12.12 1.74 28.49
N MET A 31 -11.46 1.62 27.33
CA MET A 31 -11.98 0.83 26.21
C MET A 31 -12.13 -0.65 26.56
N GLY A 32 -11.21 -1.22 27.35
CA GLY A 32 -11.32 -2.58 27.85
C GLY A 32 -12.55 -2.79 28.75
N MET A 33 -12.81 -1.86 29.67
CA MET A 33 -14.03 -1.88 30.49
C MET A 33 -15.30 -1.72 29.66
N CYS A 34 -15.33 -0.78 28.69
CA CYS A 34 -16.48 -0.63 27.78
C CYS A 34 -16.76 -1.93 27.01
N MET A 35 -15.71 -2.61 26.51
CA MET A 35 -15.88 -3.88 25.80
C MET A 35 -16.40 -5.01 26.71
N LEU A 36 -15.91 -5.08 27.95
CA LEU A 36 -16.37 -6.08 28.93
C LEU A 36 -17.83 -5.85 29.33
N VAL A 37 -18.20 -4.59 29.58
CA VAL A 37 -19.58 -4.18 29.89
C VAL A 37 -20.52 -4.35 28.68
N GLY A 38 -19.99 -4.22 27.45
CA GLY A 38 -20.71 -4.48 26.21
C GLY A 38 -21.07 -5.95 25.95
N THR A 39 -20.63 -6.88 26.80
CA THR A 39 -20.98 -8.31 26.70
C THR A 39 -22.33 -8.65 27.34
N THR A 40 -22.80 -9.89 27.14
CA THR A 40 -23.99 -10.44 27.82
C THR A 40 -23.87 -10.37 29.35
N TRP A 41 -22.67 -10.64 29.89
CA TRP A 41 -22.38 -10.55 31.33
C TRP A 41 -22.48 -9.12 31.86
N GLY A 42 -21.94 -8.15 31.12
CA GLY A 42 -22.06 -6.73 31.47
C GLY A 42 -23.52 -6.26 31.48
N SER A 43 -24.32 -6.72 30.51
CA SER A 43 -25.76 -6.41 30.46
C SER A 43 -26.52 -6.99 31.66
N MET A 44 -26.15 -8.19 32.13
CA MET A 44 -26.72 -8.80 33.34
C MET A 44 -26.37 -8.02 34.61
N ILE A 45 -25.10 -7.60 34.75
CA ILE A 45 -24.64 -6.81 35.90
C ILE A 45 -25.37 -5.46 35.96
N ILE A 46 -25.54 -4.79 34.80
CA ILE A 46 -26.29 -3.53 34.72
C ILE A 46 -27.75 -3.74 35.10
N ALA A 47 -28.39 -4.81 34.63
CA ALA A 47 -29.77 -5.12 34.98
C ALA A 47 -29.92 -5.32 36.50
N LEU A 48 -29.04 -6.10 37.13
CA LEU A 48 -29.06 -6.32 38.58
C LEU A 48 -28.81 -5.03 39.37
N LEU A 49 -27.86 -4.20 38.95
CA LEU A 49 -27.57 -2.91 39.60
C LEU A 49 -28.72 -1.91 39.44
N THR A 50 -29.36 -1.87 38.28
CA THR A 50 -30.48 -0.94 38.01
C THR A 50 -31.71 -1.36 38.80
N ILE A 51 -32.03 -2.66 38.81
CA ILE A 51 -33.13 -3.22 39.61
C ILE A 51 -32.85 -3.03 41.10
N GLY A 52 -31.62 -3.31 41.56
CA GLY A 52 -31.21 -3.13 42.95
C GLY A 52 -31.27 -1.67 43.40
N SER A 53 -30.78 -0.74 42.58
CA SER A 53 -30.85 0.70 42.84
C SER A 53 -32.30 1.19 42.91
N ALA A 54 -33.14 0.77 41.97
CA ALA A 54 -34.56 1.14 41.95
C ALA A 54 -35.31 0.55 43.16
N ALA A 55 -35.02 -0.70 43.53
CA ALA A 55 -35.60 -1.35 44.70
C ALA A 55 -35.17 -0.66 46.00
N MET A 56 -33.89 -0.31 46.14
CA MET A 56 -33.39 0.41 47.31
C MET A 56 -34.07 1.77 47.49
N ILE A 57 -34.17 2.55 46.40
CA ILE A 57 -34.85 3.86 46.42
C ILE A 57 -36.34 3.71 46.75
N SER A 58 -36.99 2.67 46.21
CA SER A 58 -38.41 2.40 46.43
C SER A 58 -38.69 2.03 47.90
N VAL A 59 -37.96 1.05 48.44
CA VAL A 59 -38.16 0.52 49.80
C VAL A 59 -37.75 1.53 50.86
N MET A 60 -36.63 2.23 50.67
CA MET A 60 -36.07 3.17 51.65
C MET A 60 -36.50 4.62 51.41
N SER A 61 -37.52 4.85 50.56
CA SER A 61 -37.98 6.19 50.19
C SER A 61 -38.37 7.08 51.38
N GLY A 62 -38.95 6.48 52.43
CA GLY A 62 -39.29 7.17 53.67
C GLY A 62 -38.06 7.67 54.43
N ASP A 63 -37.07 6.80 54.62
CA ASP A 63 -35.83 7.12 55.34
C ASP A 63 -34.96 8.11 54.55
N ILE A 64 -34.89 7.97 53.23
CA ILE A 64 -34.20 8.91 52.34
C ILE A 64 -34.81 10.31 52.45
N LYS A 65 -36.14 10.40 52.50
CA LYS A 65 -36.84 11.69 52.65
C LYS A 65 -36.56 12.32 54.01
N ASN A 66 -36.55 11.52 55.07
CA ASN A 66 -36.25 11.99 56.43
C ASN A 66 -34.80 12.50 56.53
N GLU A 67 -33.83 11.75 56.01
CA GLU A 67 -32.42 12.15 55.96
C GLU A 67 -32.22 13.42 55.13
N TYR A 68 -32.88 13.55 53.97
CA TYR A 68 -32.79 14.75 53.14
C TYR A 68 -33.27 16.01 53.87
N THR A 69 -34.35 15.90 54.68
CA THR A 69 -34.88 17.04 55.44
C THR A 69 -34.07 17.38 56.68
N ALA A 70 -33.31 16.42 57.23
CA ALA A 70 -32.53 16.57 58.45
C ALA A 70 -31.11 17.11 58.21
N VAL A 71 -30.60 17.02 56.98
CA VAL A 71 -29.24 17.46 56.61
C VAL A 71 -29.22 18.96 56.31
N HIS A 72 -28.32 19.70 56.96
CA HIS A 72 -28.15 21.14 56.73
C HIS A 72 -26.76 21.51 56.21
N THR A 73 -25.79 20.59 56.29
CA THR A 73 -24.42 20.82 55.82
C THR A 73 -23.93 19.70 54.88
N TRP A 74 -22.95 20.01 54.01
CA TRP A 74 -22.36 19.03 53.09
C TRP A 74 -21.70 17.82 53.77
N PRO A 75 -20.98 17.95 54.90
CA PRO A 75 -20.43 16.79 55.60
C PRO A 75 -21.51 15.84 56.12
N GLU A 76 -22.62 16.38 56.63
CA GLU A 76 -23.78 15.59 57.08
C GLU A 76 -24.45 14.87 55.91
N PHE A 77 -24.53 15.51 54.73
CA PHE A 77 -25.06 14.89 53.52
C PHE A 77 -24.29 13.62 53.11
N PHE A 78 -22.96 13.69 53.08
CA PHE A 78 -22.11 12.55 52.74
C PHE A 78 -22.05 11.48 53.83
N ALA A 79 -22.42 11.81 55.07
CA ALA A 79 -22.49 10.89 56.20
C ALA A 79 -23.85 10.18 56.35
N THR A 80 -24.81 10.45 55.48
CA THR A 80 -26.12 9.79 55.48
C THR A 80 -26.03 8.29 55.18
N ASN A 81 -26.91 7.48 55.79
CA ASN A 81 -26.86 6.03 55.65
C ASN A 81 -27.63 5.53 54.42
N TYR A 82 -28.66 6.26 53.97
CA TYR A 82 -29.54 5.83 52.89
C TYR A 82 -29.49 6.76 51.67
N LEU A 83 -29.45 8.08 51.89
CA LEU A 83 -29.47 9.10 50.83
C LEU A 83 -28.21 9.07 49.95
N TRP A 84 -27.02 9.17 50.53
CA TRP A 84 -25.78 9.21 49.77
C TRP A 84 -25.47 7.90 49.02
N PRO A 85 -25.61 6.70 49.63
CA PRO A 85 -25.45 5.44 48.91
C PRO A 85 -26.43 5.26 47.74
N SER A 86 -27.69 5.73 47.88
CA SER A 86 -28.69 5.67 46.80
C SER A 86 -28.30 6.54 45.59
N ILE A 87 -27.71 7.71 45.84
CA ILE A 87 -27.19 8.59 44.79
C ILE A 87 -25.97 7.95 44.12
N GLN A 88 -25.05 7.37 44.91
CA GLN A 88 -23.88 6.67 44.36
C GLN A 88 -24.29 5.50 43.46
N LEU A 89 -25.26 4.68 43.87
CA LEU A 89 -25.78 3.57 43.07
C LEU A 89 -26.46 4.06 41.79
N SER A 90 -27.21 5.15 41.84
CA SER A 90 -27.85 5.75 40.66
C SER A 90 -26.82 6.28 39.66
N ILE A 91 -25.79 6.98 40.15
CA ILE A 91 -24.69 7.47 39.32
C ILE A 91 -23.90 6.30 38.71
N ALA A 92 -23.60 5.27 39.50
CA ALA A 92 -22.91 4.08 39.02
C ALA A 92 -23.70 3.35 37.93
N ALA A 93 -25.03 3.23 38.09
CA ALA A 93 -25.90 2.63 37.07
C ALA A 93 -25.88 3.43 35.76
N VAL A 94 -25.99 4.76 35.83
CA VAL A 94 -25.93 5.63 34.63
C VAL A 94 -24.57 5.54 33.93
N ILE A 95 -23.46 5.54 34.69
CA ILE A 95 -22.12 5.38 34.14
C ILE A 95 -21.98 4.03 33.45
N LEU A 96 -22.46 2.94 34.03
CA LEU A 96 -22.38 1.62 33.42
C LEU A 96 -23.23 1.51 32.15
N VAL A 97 -24.42 2.11 32.11
CA VAL A 97 -25.24 2.19 30.89
C VAL A 97 -24.51 2.97 29.80
N PHE A 98 -23.86 4.09 30.14
CA PHE A 98 -23.05 4.84 29.19
C PHE A 98 -21.85 4.03 28.67
N LEU A 99 -21.12 3.34 29.54
CA LEU A 99 -20.00 2.48 29.16
C LEU A 99 -20.47 1.33 28.25
N ARG A 100 -21.64 0.76 28.51
CA ARG A 100 -22.27 -0.25 27.64
C ARG A 100 -22.55 0.31 26.25
N GLU A 101 -23.16 1.48 26.16
CA GLU A 101 -23.50 2.10 24.88
C GLU A 101 -22.23 2.34 24.04
N VAL A 102 -21.19 2.90 24.66
CA VAL A 102 -19.88 3.07 24.01
C VAL A 102 -19.29 1.72 23.58
N GLY A 103 -19.38 0.69 24.42
CA GLY A 103 -18.91 -0.66 24.11
C GLY A 103 -19.65 -1.31 22.94
N VAL A 104 -20.98 -1.19 22.91
CA VAL A 104 -21.82 -1.73 21.84
C VAL A 104 -21.55 -1.00 20.53
N VAL A 105 -21.56 0.34 20.52
CA VAL A 105 -21.29 1.13 19.31
C VAL A 105 -19.90 0.82 18.73
N THR A 106 -18.88 0.70 19.60
CA THR A 106 -17.52 0.37 19.14
C THR A 106 -17.40 -1.05 18.61
N SER A 107 -18.07 -2.03 19.24
CA SER A 107 -18.15 -3.41 18.76
C SER A 107 -18.87 -3.53 17.42
N THR A 108 -20.02 -2.85 17.27
CA THR A 108 -20.78 -2.81 16.02
C THR A 108 -19.98 -2.18 14.91
N ARG A 109 -19.31 -1.04 15.14
CA ARG A 109 -18.41 -0.42 14.14
C ARG A 109 -17.25 -1.32 13.76
N LYS A 110 -16.68 -2.07 14.72
CA LYS A 110 -15.61 -3.03 14.42
C LYS A 110 -16.13 -4.17 13.54
N LYS A 111 -17.30 -4.73 13.86
CA LYS A 111 -17.95 -5.78 13.06
C LYS A 111 -18.38 -5.29 11.70
N GLU A 112 -18.89 -4.06 11.60
CA GLU A 112 -19.26 -3.42 10.35
C GLU A 112 -18.03 -3.23 9.47
N LYS A 113 -16.91 -2.76 10.03
CA LYS A 113 -15.63 -2.69 9.32
C LYS A 113 -15.15 -4.07 8.88
N GLU A 114 -15.21 -5.08 9.74
CA GLU A 114 -14.81 -6.45 9.38
C GLU A 114 -15.74 -7.06 8.31
N LEU A 115 -17.05 -6.78 8.37
CA LEU A 115 -18.02 -7.20 7.36
C LEU A 115 -17.80 -6.46 6.04
N GLN A 116 -17.46 -5.17 6.10
CA GLN A 116 -17.09 -4.39 4.93
C GLN A 116 -15.81 -4.99 4.31
N ASP A 117 -14.78 -5.27 5.11
CA ASP A 117 -13.55 -5.93 4.67
C ASP A 117 -13.85 -7.31 4.04
N ARG A 118 -14.74 -8.12 4.64
CA ARG A 118 -15.16 -9.43 4.10
C ARG A 118 -16.04 -9.35 2.85
N LEU A 119 -16.98 -8.40 2.78
CA LEU A 119 -17.79 -8.16 1.58
C LEU A 119 -16.92 -7.68 0.42
N THR A 120 -15.81 -7.00 0.73
CA THR A 120 -14.83 -6.58 -0.26
C THR A 120 -13.85 -7.68 -0.68
N THR A 121 -13.91 -8.93 -0.20
CA THR A 121 -13.00 -9.99 -0.71
C THR A 121 -13.48 -10.63 -2.02
N MET A 122 -14.72 -10.36 -2.46
CA MET A 122 -15.17 -10.81 -3.77
C MET A 122 -14.74 -9.82 -4.86
N PRO A 123 -14.22 -10.30 -6.01
CA PRO A 123 -14.02 -9.43 -7.16
C PRO A 123 -15.37 -8.77 -7.52
N PRO A 124 -15.38 -7.50 -7.99
CA PRO A 124 -16.61 -6.84 -8.39
C PRO A 124 -17.42 -7.70 -9.36
N LYS A 125 -18.76 -7.71 -9.25
CA LYS A 125 -19.61 -8.63 -10.04
C LYS A 125 -19.39 -8.54 -11.55
N GLN A 126 -19.04 -7.35 -12.04
CA GLN A 126 -18.78 -7.10 -13.47
C GLN A 126 -17.32 -7.38 -13.87
N PHE A 127 -16.41 -7.54 -12.89
CA PHE A 127 -14.99 -7.76 -13.15
C PHE A 127 -14.75 -9.09 -13.85
N LEU A 128 -15.35 -10.20 -13.40
CA LEU A 128 -15.11 -11.51 -14.00
C LEU A 128 -15.58 -11.61 -15.45
N ALA A 129 -16.68 -10.92 -15.79
CA ALA A 129 -17.14 -10.83 -17.17
C ALA A 129 -16.14 -10.03 -18.02
N ALA A 130 -15.75 -8.83 -17.56
CA ALA A 130 -14.75 -8.02 -18.25
C ALA A 130 -13.38 -8.71 -18.37
N TYR A 131 -12.99 -9.50 -17.36
CA TYR A 131 -11.78 -10.31 -17.36
C TYR A 131 -11.86 -11.42 -18.42
N SER A 132 -12.98 -12.13 -18.50
CA SER A 132 -13.21 -13.14 -19.54
C SER A 132 -13.10 -12.53 -20.93
N ASP A 133 -13.76 -11.40 -21.17
CA ASP A 133 -13.72 -10.70 -22.45
C ASP A 133 -12.29 -10.23 -22.78
N ALA A 134 -11.59 -9.63 -21.82
CA ALA A 134 -10.20 -9.21 -21.99
C ALA A 134 -9.27 -10.40 -22.31
N MET A 135 -9.45 -11.54 -21.66
CA MET A 135 -8.68 -12.75 -21.93
C MET A 135 -8.92 -13.29 -23.35
N ILE A 136 -10.18 -13.28 -23.82
CA ILE A 136 -10.52 -13.70 -25.18
C ILE A 136 -9.88 -12.76 -26.20
N ASP A 137 -10.02 -11.44 -26.00
CA ASP A 137 -9.44 -10.43 -26.89
C ASP A 137 -7.90 -10.56 -26.97
N ILE A 138 -7.24 -10.72 -25.82
CA ILE A 138 -5.78 -10.89 -25.74
C ILE A 138 -5.33 -12.17 -26.43
N ARG A 139 -6.07 -13.27 -26.22
CA ARG A 139 -5.76 -14.53 -26.89
C ARG A 139 -5.91 -14.41 -28.40
N GLN A 140 -6.99 -13.80 -28.89
CA GLN A 140 -7.21 -13.57 -30.32
C GLN A 140 -6.12 -12.70 -30.93
N LEU A 141 -5.70 -11.65 -30.21
CA LEU A 141 -4.57 -10.80 -30.61
C LEU A 141 -3.29 -11.62 -30.78
N TYR A 142 -2.98 -12.46 -29.78
CA TYR A 142 -1.78 -13.28 -29.79
C TYR A 142 -1.82 -14.37 -30.87
N GLU A 143 -2.95 -15.08 -31.01
CA GLU A 143 -3.11 -16.11 -32.05
C GLU A 143 -3.01 -15.52 -33.46
N GLY A 144 -3.55 -14.31 -33.69
CA GLY A 144 -3.43 -13.61 -34.96
C GLY A 144 -1.98 -13.25 -35.35
N LEU A 145 -1.07 -13.13 -34.38
CA LEU A 145 0.37 -12.93 -34.66
C LEU A 145 1.07 -14.22 -35.10
N LEU A 146 0.50 -15.38 -34.78
CA LEU A 146 1.06 -16.70 -35.09
C LEU A 146 0.47 -17.34 -36.35
N GLU A 147 -0.54 -16.72 -36.98
CA GLU A 147 -1.20 -17.26 -38.17
C GLU A 147 -0.28 -17.31 -39.40
N GLU A 148 -0.28 -18.44 -40.11
CA GLU A 148 0.44 -18.60 -41.37
C GLU A 148 -0.12 -17.64 -42.44
N GLY A 149 0.70 -16.69 -42.88
CA GLY A 149 0.29 -15.65 -43.84
C GLY A 149 0.02 -14.27 -43.20
N ALA A 150 0.23 -14.12 -41.89
CA ALA A 150 0.26 -12.83 -41.23
C ALA A 150 1.29 -11.88 -41.90
N PRO A 151 1.01 -10.56 -41.95
CA PRO A 151 1.99 -9.59 -42.42
C PRO A 151 3.27 -9.69 -41.58
N PRO A 152 4.45 -9.37 -42.16
CA PRO A 152 5.71 -9.44 -41.44
C PRO A 152 5.63 -8.63 -40.15
N LEU A 153 6.03 -9.25 -39.04
CA LEU A 153 6.05 -8.62 -37.72
C LEU A 153 6.96 -7.40 -37.79
N THR A 154 6.38 -6.22 -37.50
CA THR A 154 7.13 -4.97 -37.39
C THR A 154 7.18 -4.57 -35.92
N ARG A 155 8.31 -4.00 -35.49
CA ARG A 155 8.46 -3.53 -34.10
C ARG A 155 7.31 -2.61 -33.67
N LYS A 156 6.93 -1.67 -34.53
CA LYS A 156 5.86 -0.70 -34.26
C LYS A 156 4.47 -1.35 -34.16
N GLY A 157 4.20 -2.37 -34.97
CA GLY A 157 2.95 -3.14 -34.92
C GLY A 157 2.83 -3.86 -33.58
N LEU A 158 3.86 -4.61 -33.21
CA LEU A 158 3.90 -5.37 -31.97
C LEU A 158 3.82 -4.47 -30.72
N ALA A 159 4.48 -3.30 -30.74
CA ALA A 159 4.30 -2.30 -29.69
C ALA A 159 2.85 -1.81 -29.60
N GLY A 160 2.15 -1.68 -30.73
CA GLY A 160 0.72 -1.37 -30.77
C GLY A 160 -0.12 -2.43 -30.06
N ASP A 161 0.15 -3.69 -30.35
CA ASP A 161 -0.57 -4.82 -29.76
C ASP A 161 -0.28 -4.95 -28.26
N ILE A 162 0.97 -4.75 -27.84
CA ILE A 162 1.34 -4.68 -26.42
C ILE A 162 0.57 -3.55 -25.73
N ARG A 163 0.50 -2.35 -26.32
CA ARG A 163 -0.30 -1.25 -25.75
C ARG A 163 -1.79 -1.57 -25.68
N MET A 164 -2.34 -2.35 -26.61
CA MET A 164 -3.70 -2.84 -26.51
C MET A 164 -3.88 -3.79 -25.32
N MET A 165 -2.96 -4.73 -25.10
CA MET A 165 -2.99 -5.59 -23.91
C MET A 165 -2.92 -4.77 -22.63
N LEU A 166 -1.96 -3.83 -22.54
CA LEU A 166 -1.83 -2.94 -21.40
C LEU A 166 -3.10 -2.13 -21.17
N THR A 167 -3.75 -1.65 -22.23
CA THR A 167 -5.04 -0.95 -22.15
C THR A 167 -6.12 -1.83 -21.52
N LYS A 168 -6.21 -3.11 -21.91
CA LYS A 168 -7.14 -4.07 -21.29
C LYS A 168 -6.82 -4.29 -19.82
N ILE A 169 -5.55 -4.44 -19.44
CA ILE A 169 -5.12 -4.55 -18.05
C ILE A 169 -5.54 -3.32 -17.23
N LEU A 170 -5.37 -2.12 -17.77
CA LEU A 170 -5.75 -0.87 -17.09
C LEU A 170 -7.27 -0.75 -16.93
N VAL A 171 -8.06 -1.16 -17.92
CA VAL A 171 -9.54 -1.23 -17.80
C VAL A 171 -9.93 -2.24 -16.72
N LEU A 172 -9.25 -3.38 -16.62
CA LEU A 172 -9.46 -4.33 -15.53
C LEU A 172 -9.13 -3.71 -14.17
N ALA A 173 -8.03 -2.95 -14.06
CA ALA A 173 -7.69 -2.23 -12.83
C ALA A 173 -8.74 -1.19 -12.45
N GLN A 174 -9.24 -0.39 -13.40
CA GLN A 174 -10.35 0.55 -13.18
C GLN A 174 -11.62 -0.15 -12.70
N ASN A 175 -11.97 -1.29 -13.32
CA ASN A 175 -13.13 -2.08 -12.95
C ASN A 175 -12.97 -2.71 -11.56
N TRP A 176 -11.75 -3.16 -11.22
CA TRP A 176 -11.41 -3.70 -9.91
C TRP A 176 -11.65 -2.66 -8.81
N ASP A 177 -11.24 -1.42 -9.04
CA ASP A 177 -11.44 -0.29 -8.13
C ASP A 177 -12.84 0.32 -8.20
N SER A 178 -13.68 -0.11 -9.14
CA SER A 178 -14.97 0.54 -9.42
C SER A 178 -14.82 2.05 -9.69
N ALA A 179 -13.72 2.44 -10.36
CA ALA A 179 -13.29 3.82 -10.52
C ALA A 179 -13.03 4.16 -12.00
N PRO A 180 -14.08 4.18 -12.86
CA PRO A 180 -13.94 4.31 -14.31
C PRO A 180 -13.44 5.69 -14.77
N SER A 181 -13.56 6.72 -13.94
CA SER A 181 -13.08 8.07 -14.24
C SER A 181 -11.60 8.28 -13.91
N GLU A 182 -10.96 7.35 -13.19
CA GLU A 182 -9.58 7.50 -12.75
C GLU A 182 -8.60 7.20 -13.87
N THR A 183 -7.55 8.01 -13.97
CA THR A 183 -6.53 7.79 -15.00
C THR A 183 -5.52 6.77 -14.52
N TYR A 184 -5.57 5.61 -15.14
CA TYR A 184 -4.64 4.51 -14.91
C TYR A 184 -3.56 4.52 -15.99
N ARG A 185 -2.32 4.25 -15.61
CA ARG A 185 -1.17 4.23 -16.52
C ARG A 185 -0.43 2.91 -16.38
N ALA A 186 0.13 2.42 -17.47
CA ALA A 186 1.03 1.27 -17.47
C ALA A 186 2.27 1.52 -18.31
N ASN A 187 3.37 0.90 -17.89
CA ASN A 187 4.57 0.76 -18.69
C ASN A 187 5.20 -0.61 -18.47
N ILE A 188 6.01 -1.03 -19.44
CA ILE A 188 6.95 -2.13 -19.27
C ILE A 188 8.34 -1.55 -19.07
N MET A 189 8.97 -1.86 -17.93
CA MET A 189 10.39 -1.68 -17.74
C MET A 189 11.11 -2.89 -18.34
N MET A 190 12.03 -2.65 -19.25
CA MET A 190 12.87 -3.68 -19.86
C MET A 190 14.08 -3.97 -18.97
N ILE A 191 14.50 -5.23 -18.91
CA ILE A 191 15.67 -5.67 -18.16
C ILE A 191 16.84 -5.84 -19.10
N GLU A 192 17.97 -5.22 -18.75
CA GLU A 192 19.25 -5.45 -19.42
C GLU A 192 20.31 -5.88 -18.41
N GLU A 193 21.02 -6.97 -18.72
CA GLU A 193 22.03 -7.59 -17.85
C GLU A 193 23.42 -7.56 -18.50
N ASP A 194 23.49 -7.45 -19.83
CA ASP A 194 24.77 -7.32 -20.53
C ASP A 194 25.38 -5.94 -20.26
N LYS A 195 26.37 -5.90 -19.37
CA LYS A 195 27.07 -4.67 -18.97
C LYS A 195 27.76 -3.99 -20.15
N ASP A 196 28.22 -4.72 -21.16
CA ASP A 196 28.87 -4.13 -22.32
C ASP A 196 27.85 -3.48 -23.25
N LEU A 197 26.70 -4.13 -23.44
CA LEU A 197 25.56 -3.53 -24.13
C LEU A 197 25.07 -2.27 -23.39
N ILE A 198 24.97 -2.31 -22.06
CA ILE A 198 24.59 -1.15 -21.23
C ILE A 198 25.55 0.02 -21.42
N ARG A 199 26.86 -0.23 -21.43
CA ARG A 199 27.87 0.80 -21.70
C ARG A 199 27.73 1.41 -23.08
N LYS A 200 27.42 0.59 -24.09
CA LYS A 200 27.33 1.03 -25.48
C LYS A 200 26.05 1.82 -25.77
N GLU A 201 24.90 1.33 -25.32
CA GLU A 201 23.59 1.81 -25.78
C GLU A 201 22.82 2.61 -24.73
N TYR A 202 23.11 2.37 -23.44
CA TYR A 202 22.35 2.95 -22.32
C TYR A 202 23.18 3.86 -21.40
N SER A 203 24.39 4.25 -21.82
CA SER A 203 25.32 5.03 -20.99
C SER A 203 24.74 6.38 -20.54
N ASN A 204 24.04 7.09 -21.42
CA ASN A 204 23.42 8.38 -21.09
C ASN A 204 22.35 8.21 -20.00
N GLN A 205 21.47 7.22 -20.15
CA GLN A 205 20.39 6.93 -19.22
C GLN A 205 20.92 6.46 -17.86
N VAL A 206 21.99 5.67 -17.85
CA VAL A 206 22.68 5.24 -16.63
C VAL A 206 23.33 6.43 -15.93
N ASN A 207 23.98 7.33 -16.67
CA ASN A 207 24.66 8.50 -16.09
C ASN A 207 23.68 9.55 -15.54
N ASP A 208 22.60 9.81 -16.26
CA ASP A 208 21.57 10.79 -15.90
C ASP A 208 20.64 10.27 -14.79
N SER A 209 20.61 8.96 -14.55
CA SER A 209 19.77 8.36 -13.54
C SER A 209 20.19 8.77 -12.12
N PRO A 210 19.25 9.29 -11.30
CA PRO A 210 19.49 9.61 -9.90
C PRO A 210 19.49 8.39 -8.97
N PHE A 211 19.15 7.20 -9.49
CA PHE A 211 18.87 6.02 -8.66
C PHE A 211 20.12 5.23 -8.27
N PHE A 212 21.23 5.43 -8.97
CA PHE A 212 22.49 4.77 -8.65
C PHE A 212 23.13 5.37 -7.40
N LEU A 213 23.37 4.52 -6.38
CA LEU A 213 24.03 4.89 -5.13
C LEU A 213 25.50 5.22 -5.36
N PHE A 214 26.19 4.40 -6.15
CA PHE A 214 27.58 4.57 -6.54
C PHE A 214 27.64 5.26 -7.90
N ASN A 215 27.86 6.57 -7.93
CA ASN A 215 27.63 7.40 -9.12
C ASN A 215 28.90 8.06 -9.70
N SER A 216 30.09 7.65 -9.27
CA SER A 216 31.37 8.26 -9.65
C SER A 216 31.70 8.14 -11.14
N ASN A 217 31.35 7.01 -11.75
CA ASN A 217 31.47 6.73 -13.18
C ASN A 217 30.55 5.55 -13.54
N ILE A 218 30.44 5.24 -14.84
CA ILE A 218 29.58 4.15 -15.32
C ILE A 218 30.02 2.78 -14.80
N ASP A 219 31.32 2.52 -14.68
CA ASP A 219 31.82 1.23 -14.19
C ASP A 219 31.44 1.01 -12.73
N ALA A 220 31.61 2.01 -11.87
CA ALA A 220 31.17 1.94 -10.48
C ALA A 220 29.66 1.74 -10.34
N ARG A 221 28.85 2.31 -11.26
CA ARG A 221 27.40 2.11 -11.31
C ARG A 221 27.05 0.66 -11.63
N LEU A 222 27.74 0.06 -12.61
CA LEU A 222 27.46 -1.29 -13.11
C LEU A 222 28.14 -2.39 -12.30
N ASP A 223 29.28 -2.15 -11.67
CA ASP A 223 30.02 -3.16 -10.89
C ASP A 223 29.24 -3.58 -9.63
N ASN A 224 28.43 -2.68 -9.09
CA ASN A 224 27.64 -2.90 -7.87
C ASN A 224 26.19 -3.34 -8.16
N ALA A 225 25.84 -3.55 -9.43
CA ALA A 225 24.54 -4.00 -9.90
C ALA A 225 24.69 -5.25 -10.79
N ASP A 226 23.63 -6.05 -10.89
CA ASP A 226 23.59 -7.18 -11.83
C ASP A 226 23.10 -6.73 -13.21
N GLY A 227 22.30 -5.67 -13.27
CA GLY A 227 21.82 -5.07 -14.50
C GLY A 227 21.04 -3.77 -14.25
N ILE A 228 20.28 -3.36 -15.26
CA ILE A 228 19.38 -2.22 -15.20
C ILE A 228 17.94 -2.59 -15.58
N LEU A 229 16.97 -1.93 -14.95
CA LEU A 229 15.59 -1.81 -15.44
C LEU A 229 15.44 -0.44 -16.09
N HIS A 230 14.95 -0.37 -17.33
CA HIS A 230 14.81 0.90 -18.01
C HIS A 230 13.49 1.06 -18.77
N ILE A 231 13.07 2.32 -18.89
CA ILE A 231 12.08 2.79 -19.86
C ILE A 231 12.82 3.79 -20.73
N THR A 232 13.17 3.39 -21.95
CA THR A 232 13.84 4.24 -22.94
C THR A 232 12.90 4.63 -24.06
N ASP A 233 12.03 3.71 -24.44
CA ASP A 233 11.00 3.91 -25.45
C ASP A 233 9.62 4.01 -24.79
N LEU A 234 8.87 5.03 -25.17
CA LEU A 234 7.49 5.25 -24.73
C LEU A 234 6.51 4.30 -25.44
N GLU A 235 6.97 3.58 -26.47
CA GLU A 235 6.18 2.59 -27.19
C GLU A 235 5.58 1.52 -26.30
N LEU A 236 6.25 1.11 -25.23
CA LEU A 236 5.77 0.08 -24.30
C LEU A 236 5.01 0.67 -23.10
N SER A 237 4.38 1.83 -23.31
CA SER A 237 3.57 2.50 -22.31
C SER A 237 2.22 2.92 -22.87
N THR A 238 1.23 3.04 -21.99
CA THR A 238 -0.10 3.52 -22.34
C THR A 238 -0.81 4.08 -21.11
N LEU A 239 -1.89 4.79 -21.35
CA LEU A 239 -2.80 5.26 -20.31
C LEU A 239 -4.25 4.99 -20.71
N VAL A 240 -5.10 4.82 -19.70
CA VAL A 240 -6.56 4.77 -19.84
C VAL A 240 -7.16 5.87 -18.99
N GLY A 241 -7.95 6.71 -19.63
CA GLY A 241 -8.66 7.84 -19.02
C GLY A 241 -9.79 8.30 -19.95
N ALA A 242 -10.28 9.52 -19.76
CA ALA A 242 -11.52 9.98 -20.39
C ALA A 242 -11.51 10.06 -21.94
N GLN A 243 -10.35 10.07 -22.62
CA GLN A 243 -10.30 10.49 -24.05
C GLN A 243 -9.31 9.74 -24.96
N VAL A 244 -8.46 8.84 -24.47
CA VAL A 244 -7.46 8.14 -25.32
C VAL A 244 -7.28 6.69 -24.88
N LEU A 245 -7.28 5.76 -25.84
CA LEU A 245 -6.98 4.34 -25.64
C LEU A 245 -5.77 3.95 -26.49
N ALA A 246 -4.91 3.08 -25.95
CA ALA A 246 -3.79 2.40 -26.63
C ALA A 246 -2.75 3.30 -27.35
N LYS A 247 -2.62 4.58 -26.96
CA LYS A 247 -1.54 5.45 -27.44
C LYS A 247 -0.36 5.45 -26.47
N PRO A 248 0.88 5.63 -26.96
CA PRO A 248 2.04 5.84 -26.11
C PRO A 248 1.80 6.94 -25.08
N ASP A 249 2.22 6.71 -23.84
CA ASP A 249 2.14 7.72 -22.79
C ASP A 249 3.29 8.73 -22.94
N THR A 250 2.97 9.88 -23.53
CA THR A 250 3.93 10.96 -23.79
C THR A 250 4.37 11.72 -22.55
N ASP A 251 3.71 11.52 -21.40
CA ASP A 251 4.10 12.19 -20.15
C ASP A 251 5.16 11.42 -19.37
N ILE A 252 5.46 10.17 -19.76
CA ILE A 252 6.49 9.36 -19.11
C ILE A 252 7.86 9.91 -19.50
N VAL A 253 8.71 10.09 -18.50
CA VAL A 253 10.11 10.45 -18.68
C VAL A 253 10.94 9.17 -18.68
N PRO A 254 11.93 9.04 -19.58
CA PRO A 254 12.86 7.93 -19.54
C PRO A 254 13.47 7.74 -18.16
N ILE A 255 13.56 6.49 -17.73
CA ILE A 255 14.03 6.14 -16.39
C ILE A 255 14.90 4.90 -16.44
N CYS A 256 15.90 4.84 -15.57
CA CYS A 256 16.83 3.73 -15.47
C CYS A 256 17.12 3.45 -14.00
N PHE A 257 16.80 2.25 -13.53
CA PHE A 257 17.06 1.80 -12.18
C PHE A 257 18.13 0.69 -12.22
N PRO A 258 19.14 0.73 -11.35
CA PRO A 258 19.92 -0.47 -11.08
C PRO A 258 19.06 -1.52 -10.38
N PHE A 259 19.40 -2.79 -10.57
CA PHE A 259 18.91 -3.87 -9.74
C PHE A 259 20.01 -4.89 -9.45
N LYS A 260 19.79 -5.67 -8.39
CA LYS A 260 20.65 -6.79 -8.00
C LYS A 260 19.77 -7.97 -7.57
N MET A 261 20.06 -9.18 -8.04
CA MET A 261 19.30 -10.38 -7.67
C MET A 261 19.50 -10.73 -6.19
N ASP A 262 20.75 -10.64 -5.71
CA ASP A 262 21.09 -10.80 -4.29
C ASP A 262 21.66 -9.50 -3.71
N ALA A 263 20.80 -8.75 -3.02
CA ALA A 263 21.14 -7.50 -2.35
C ALA A 263 21.45 -7.69 -0.84
N SER A 264 21.70 -8.91 -0.37
CA SER A 264 21.93 -9.19 1.06
C SER A 264 23.22 -8.57 1.61
N ASP A 265 24.25 -8.39 0.76
CA ASP A 265 25.49 -7.71 1.14
C ASP A 265 25.36 -6.18 0.95
N HIS A 266 24.84 -5.49 1.96
CA HIS A 266 24.68 -4.03 1.96
C HIS A 266 25.99 -3.25 1.81
N ALA A 267 27.16 -3.86 2.02
CA ALA A 267 28.45 -3.17 1.91
C ALA A 267 28.97 -3.08 0.46
N LYS A 268 28.51 -3.97 -0.43
CA LYS A 268 28.99 -4.08 -1.82
C LYS A 268 27.87 -4.07 -2.86
N SER A 269 26.64 -3.89 -2.42
CA SER A 269 25.47 -4.02 -3.28
C SER A 269 24.75 -2.69 -3.37
N HIS A 270 24.33 -2.37 -4.58
CA HIS A 270 23.31 -1.35 -4.77
C HIS A 270 21.98 -1.84 -4.14
N PRO A 271 21.28 -1.01 -3.34
CA PRO A 271 19.99 -1.38 -2.77
C PRO A 271 18.87 -1.33 -3.82
N ASN A 272 18.10 -2.40 -3.93
CA ASN A 272 16.94 -2.40 -4.83
C ASN A 272 15.86 -1.44 -4.32
N LEU A 273 15.55 -0.42 -5.12
CA LEU A 273 14.46 0.49 -4.81
C LEU A 273 13.10 -0.25 -4.86
N PRO A 274 12.16 0.06 -3.94
CA PRO A 274 10.79 -0.40 -4.05
C PRO A 274 10.18 -0.11 -5.43
N GLY A 275 9.37 -1.03 -5.93
CA GLY A 275 8.73 -1.04 -7.24
C GLY A 275 9.33 -2.11 -8.15
N GLY A 276 9.64 -1.73 -9.39
CA GLY A 276 10.19 -2.63 -10.40
C GLY A 276 11.45 -3.39 -9.97
N PRO A 277 12.49 -2.73 -9.43
CA PRO A 277 13.75 -3.41 -9.08
C PRO A 277 13.57 -4.55 -8.07
N VAL A 278 12.84 -4.30 -6.97
CA VAL A 278 12.53 -5.34 -5.97
C VAL A 278 11.63 -6.42 -6.57
N ALA A 279 10.63 -6.05 -7.38
CA ALA A 279 9.74 -7.03 -8.00
C ALA A 279 10.50 -8.01 -8.90
N VAL A 280 11.47 -7.50 -9.66
CA VAL A 280 12.36 -8.30 -10.50
C VAL A 280 13.31 -9.16 -9.66
N SER A 281 14.00 -8.58 -8.68
CA SER A 281 14.97 -9.33 -7.88
C SER A 281 14.33 -10.46 -7.07
N THR A 282 13.08 -10.25 -6.61
CA THR A 282 12.35 -11.22 -5.78
C THR A 282 11.47 -12.18 -6.57
N MET A 283 11.31 -11.97 -7.88
CA MET A 283 10.35 -12.66 -8.74
C MET A 283 8.90 -12.61 -8.20
N ALA A 284 8.59 -11.59 -7.40
CA ALA A 284 7.29 -11.42 -6.77
C ALA A 284 6.74 -10.03 -7.08
N SER A 285 5.42 -9.91 -7.20
CA SER A 285 4.81 -8.60 -7.36
C SER A 285 5.02 -7.73 -6.12
N GLN A 286 5.31 -6.45 -6.32
CA GLN A 286 5.38 -5.47 -5.25
C GLN A 286 4.33 -4.38 -5.43
N TYR A 287 3.69 -4.02 -4.32
CA TYR A 287 2.74 -2.93 -4.29
C TYR A 287 3.21 -1.82 -3.35
N ILE A 288 3.01 -0.59 -3.80
CA ILE A 288 3.30 0.63 -3.08
C ILE A 288 1.99 1.43 -3.01
N GLU A 289 1.45 1.55 -1.80
CA GLU A 289 0.19 2.28 -1.56
C GLU A 289 0.33 3.78 -1.81
N ASP A 290 1.43 4.37 -1.30
CA ASP A 290 1.77 5.78 -1.45
C ASP A 290 3.29 5.93 -1.50
N SER A 291 3.82 6.23 -2.67
CA SER A 291 5.25 6.39 -2.95
C SER A 291 5.87 7.49 -2.08
N ARG A 292 5.13 8.58 -1.79
CA ARG A 292 5.70 9.71 -1.05
C ARG A 292 6.05 9.34 0.39
N THR A 293 5.22 8.52 1.03
CA THR A 293 5.43 8.07 2.40
C THR A 293 6.27 6.80 2.44
N HIS A 294 6.06 5.87 1.52
CA HIS A 294 6.76 4.58 1.47
C HIS A 294 8.26 4.74 1.24
N PHE A 295 8.68 5.51 0.23
CA PHE A 295 10.12 5.66 -0.06
C PHE A 295 10.87 6.39 1.05
N LYS A 296 10.20 7.31 1.75
CA LYS A 296 10.81 7.99 2.89
C LYS A 296 11.10 7.00 4.03
N GLN A 297 10.12 6.18 4.40
CA GLN A 297 10.28 5.16 5.44
C GLN A 297 11.35 4.14 5.05
N TRP A 298 11.29 3.63 3.81
CA TRP A 298 12.28 2.70 3.29
C TRP A 298 13.71 3.27 3.30
N LEU A 299 13.91 4.52 2.88
CA LEU A 299 15.24 5.16 2.91
C LEU A 299 15.78 5.34 4.33
N ASP A 300 14.90 5.64 5.29
CA ASP A 300 15.29 5.77 6.70
C ASP A 300 15.70 4.40 7.27
N ASP A 301 14.99 3.33 6.93
CA ASP A 301 15.30 1.96 7.36
C ASP A 301 16.56 1.40 6.67
N GLU A 302 16.70 1.60 5.36
CA GLU A 302 17.85 1.13 4.58
C GLU A 302 19.14 1.84 5.03
N ALA A 303 19.07 3.12 5.40
CA ALA A 303 20.23 3.86 5.91
C ALA A 303 20.73 3.36 7.27
N LEU A 304 19.93 2.59 8.03
CA LEU A 304 20.39 1.93 9.25
C LEU A 304 21.28 0.72 8.94
N GLN A 305 21.12 0.12 7.75
CA GLN A 305 21.80 -1.12 7.34
C GLN A 305 22.93 -0.84 6.34
N ASN A 306 22.75 0.14 5.46
CA ASN A 306 23.69 0.49 4.42
C ASN A 306 24.40 1.84 4.75
N PRO A 307 25.68 1.80 5.17
CA PRO A 307 26.42 3.00 5.56
C PRO A 307 26.73 3.94 4.38
N HIS A 308 26.56 3.47 3.14
CA HIS A 308 26.79 4.29 1.94
C HIS A 308 25.60 5.19 1.61
N ILE A 309 24.43 4.99 2.24
CA ILE A 309 23.27 5.87 2.06
C ILE A 309 23.51 7.21 2.76
N THR A 310 23.87 8.20 1.96
CA THR A 310 24.07 9.57 2.42
C THR A 310 22.77 10.36 2.45
N GLU A 311 22.72 11.43 3.25
CA GLU A 311 21.60 12.39 3.24
C GLU A 311 21.40 13.05 1.86
N HIS A 312 22.48 13.19 1.08
CA HIS A 312 22.38 13.65 -0.31
C HIS A 312 21.57 12.66 -1.17
N TYR A 313 21.90 11.36 -1.11
CA TYR A 313 21.16 10.33 -1.83
C TYR A 313 19.69 10.30 -1.40
N LYS A 314 19.41 10.30 -0.08
CA LYS A 314 18.03 10.36 0.43
C LYS A 314 17.24 11.55 -0.11
N THR A 315 17.86 12.74 -0.13
CA THR A 315 17.24 13.96 -0.62
C THR A 315 16.95 13.89 -2.12
N THR A 316 17.88 13.33 -2.90
CA THR A 316 17.74 13.16 -4.35
C THR A 316 16.58 12.21 -4.69
N ILE A 317 16.52 11.04 -4.05
CA ILE A 317 15.44 10.06 -4.23
C ILE A 317 14.10 10.63 -3.74
N SER A 318 14.09 11.27 -2.56
CA SER A 318 12.89 11.91 -2.02
C SER A 318 12.36 13.02 -2.95
N ARG A 319 13.24 13.80 -3.57
CA ARG A 319 12.84 14.85 -4.52
C ARG A 319 12.15 14.23 -5.73
N TYR A 320 12.70 13.15 -6.29
CA TYR A 320 12.11 12.44 -7.42
C TYR A 320 10.65 12.04 -7.11
N TYR A 321 10.42 11.23 -6.07
CA TYR A 321 9.08 10.72 -5.76
C TYR A 321 8.09 11.79 -5.26
N ASN A 322 8.57 12.87 -4.61
CA ASN A 322 7.69 13.97 -4.22
C ASN A 322 7.30 14.91 -5.38
N SER A 323 8.15 15.03 -6.40
CA SER A 323 7.89 15.85 -7.58
C SER A 323 7.04 15.14 -8.64
N HIS A 324 6.97 13.81 -8.58
CA HIS A 324 6.27 13.02 -9.59
C HIS A 324 4.75 13.10 -9.41
N ARG A 325 4.05 13.57 -10.46
CA ARG A 325 2.60 13.87 -10.39
C ARG A 325 1.72 12.63 -10.57
N TYR A 326 2.22 11.59 -11.23
CA TYR A 326 1.38 10.54 -11.80
C TYR A 326 1.48 9.17 -11.10
N ALA A 327 2.52 8.92 -10.31
CA ALA A 327 2.82 7.61 -9.72
C ALA A 327 2.81 7.70 -8.18
N THR A 328 1.64 7.97 -7.62
CA THR A 328 1.43 7.97 -6.16
C THR A 328 1.33 6.54 -5.67
N SER A 329 0.48 5.70 -6.28
CA SER A 329 0.43 4.27 -5.99
C SER A 329 0.96 3.47 -7.18
N ILE A 330 1.70 2.39 -6.91
CA ILE A 330 2.38 1.60 -7.94
C ILE A 330 2.19 0.11 -7.63
N LEU A 331 1.79 -0.67 -8.63
CA LEU A 331 1.85 -2.12 -8.64
C LEU A 331 2.87 -2.55 -9.70
N SER A 332 3.93 -3.22 -9.26
CA SER A 332 4.98 -3.77 -10.11
C SER A 332 4.86 -5.29 -10.15
N ILE A 333 4.77 -5.87 -11.34
CA ILE A 333 4.64 -7.31 -11.58
C ILE A 333 5.80 -7.75 -12.47
N PRO A 334 6.67 -8.68 -12.03
CA PRO A 334 7.73 -9.18 -12.89
C PRO A 334 7.13 -10.05 -14.00
N LEU A 335 7.66 -9.92 -15.22
CA LEU A 335 7.28 -10.75 -16.37
C LEU A 335 8.28 -11.90 -16.48
N VAL A 336 7.84 -13.09 -16.06
CA VAL A 336 8.69 -14.27 -15.90
C VAL A 336 8.13 -15.41 -16.76
N SER A 337 9.01 -16.11 -17.49
CA SER A 337 8.61 -17.30 -18.25
C SER A 337 8.15 -18.41 -17.30
N ARG A 338 7.02 -19.05 -17.63
CA ARG A 338 6.46 -20.15 -16.82
C ARG A 338 7.04 -21.53 -17.14
N ASN A 339 7.80 -21.69 -18.21
CA ASN A 339 8.29 -22.98 -18.66
C ASN A 339 9.51 -22.82 -19.57
N ASN A 340 10.69 -23.13 -19.07
CA ASN A 340 11.76 -23.73 -19.86
C ASN A 340 12.37 -24.79 -18.95
N GLY A 341 12.06 -26.06 -19.21
CA GLY A 341 12.59 -27.18 -18.43
C GLY A 341 14.09 -27.00 -18.18
N GLU A 342 14.48 -27.16 -16.91
CA GLU A 342 15.86 -27.10 -16.38
C GLU A 342 16.44 -25.73 -15.97
N GLY A 343 15.74 -24.60 -16.19
CA GLY A 343 16.21 -23.27 -15.77
C GLY A 343 15.52 -22.70 -14.53
N MET A 344 16.25 -21.90 -13.75
CA MET A 344 15.62 -20.98 -12.78
C MET A 344 14.84 -19.92 -13.56
N PRO A 345 13.63 -19.54 -13.11
CA PRO A 345 12.82 -18.51 -13.75
C PRO A 345 13.62 -17.20 -13.88
N HIS A 346 13.67 -16.66 -15.10
CA HIS A 346 14.38 -15.41 -15.40
C HIS A 346 13.36 -14.35 -15.87
N PRO A 347 13.41 -13.12 -15.32
CA PRO A 347 12.51 -12.04 -15.68
C PRO A 347 13.02 -11.31 -16.92
N ILE A 348 12.15 -11.10 -17.91
CA ILE A 348 12.49 -10.35 -19.14
C ILE A 348 12.09 -8.87 -19.07
N GLY A 349 11.28 -8.51 -18.09
CA GLY A 349 10.80 -7.15 -17.85
C GLY A 349 9.93 -7.05 -16.60
N CYS A 350 9.42 -5.86 -16.34
CA CYS A 350 8.48 -5.60 -15.26
C CYS A 350 7.32 -4.73 -15.75
N LEU A 351 6.10 -5.23 -15.58
CA LEU A 351 4.88 -4.46 -15.78
C LEU A 351 4.64 -3.57 -14.57
N ASN A 352 4.55 -2.26 -14.79
CA ASN A 352 4.10 -1.32 -13.78
C ASN A 352 2.71 -0.82 -14.12
N ILE A 353 1.81 -0.85 -13.14
CA ILE A 353 0.49 -0.23 -13.17
C ILE A 353 0.48 0.84 -12.08
N TYR A 354 0.12 2.07 -12.42
CA TYR A 354 0.21 3.17 -11.47
C TYR A 354 -0.86 4.23 -11.71
N ASN A 355 -1.10 5.02 -10.66
CA ASN A 355 -2.12 6.06 -10.62
C ASN A 355 -1.63 7.22 -9.73
N ASN A 356 -2.22 8.40 -9.93
CA ASN A 356 -1.94 9.60 -9.15
C ASN A 356 -2.64 9.61 -7.77
N LYS A 357 -3.57 8.68 -7.52
CA LYS A 357 -4.17 8.45 -6.21
C LYS A 357 -3.35 7.45 -5.40
N ALA A 358 -3.38 7.59 -4.08
CA ALA A 358 -2.90 6.57 -3.18
C ALA A 358 -3.93 5.43 -3.08
N ASN A 359 -3.47 4.25 -2.69
CA ASN A 359 -4.31 3.11 -2.36
C ASN A 359 -5.18 2.56 -3.51
N ILE A 360 -4.61 2.45 -4.72
CA ILE A 360 -5.28 1.71 -5.80
C ILE A 360 -5.40 0.22 -5.49
N LEU A 361 -6.30 -0.46 -6.20
CA LEU A 361 -6.53 -1.89 -6.07
C LEU A 361 -6.97 -2.30 -4.65
N MET A 362 -7.43 -1.31 -3.87
CA MET A 362 -7.90 -1.43 -2.49
C MET A 362 -6.87 -2.02 -1.50
N GLY A 363 -5.57 -1.83 -1.75
CA GLY A 363 -4.50 -2.14 -0.80
C GLY A 363 -3.99 -3.59 -0.79
N ASP A 364 -3.22 -3.93 0.26
CA ASP A 364 -2.32 -5.10 0.31
C ASP A 364 -2.96 -6.48 0.14
N SER A 365 -4.17 -6.70 0.68
CA SER A 365 -4.80 -8.03 0.60
C SER A 365 -5.50 -8.28 -0.73
N ARG A 366 -5.95 -7.23 -1.41
CA ARG A 366 -6.71 -7.31 -2.66
C ARG A 366 -5.82 -7.22 -3.89
N ASN A 367 -4.70 -6.50 -3.81
CA ASN A 367 -3.72 -6.46 -4.90
C ASN A 367 -3.20 -7.87 -5.24
N ALA A 368 -3.02 -8.75 -4.27
CA ALA A 368 -2.48 -10.10 -4.48
C ALA A 368 -3.48 -10.96 -5.27
N GLN A 369 -4.78 -10.81 -5.00
CA GLN A 369 -5.83 -11.47 -5.77
C GLN A 369 -5.90 -10.92 -7.20
N PHE A 370 -5.78 -9.61 -7.36
CA PHE A 370 -5.72 -8.98 -8.68
C PHE A 370 -4.51 -9.48 -9.48
N VAL A 371 -3.33 -9.53 -8.87
CA VAL A 371 -2.10 -10.07 -9.47
C VAL A 371 -2.29 -11.54 -9.88
N GLN A 372 -2.89 -12.37 -9.02
CA GLN A 372 -3.15 -13.78 -9.35
C GLN A 372 -4.06 -13.93 -10.57
N LEU A 373 -5.08 -13.08 -10.68
CA LEU A 373 -5.98 -13.04 -11.85
C LEU A 373 -5.26 -12.53 -13.09
N LEU A 374 -4.29 -11.62 -12.96
CA LEU A 374 -3.50 -11.13 -14.10
C LEU A 374 -2.42 -12.11 -14.58
N GLN A 375 -2.06 -13.15 -13.82
CA GLN A 375 -0.98 -14.08 -14.20
C GLN A 375 -1.12 -14.67 -15.62
N PRO A 376 -2.30 -15.12 -16.09
CA PRO A 376 -2.46 -15.61 -17.46
C PRO A 376 -2.22 -14.53 -18.51
N ILE A 377 -2.64 -13.30 -18.25
CA ILE A 377 -2.39 -12.15 -19.13
C ILE A 377 -0.90 -11.81 -19.16
N CYS A 378 -0.24 -11.86 -18.01
CA CYS A 378 1.20 -11.60 -17.90
C CYS A 378 2.04 -12.64 -18.65
N ALA A 379 1.56 -13.88 -18.79
CA ALA A 379 2.22 -14.89 -19.62
C ALA A 379 2.19 -14.53 -21.11
N TYR A 380 1.05 -14.14 -21.66
CA TYR A 380 0.98 -13.66 -23.05
C TYR A 380 1.81 -12.39 -23.25
N LEU A 381 1.78 -11.48 -22.27
CA LEU A 381 2.58 -10.26 -22.31
C LEU A 381 4.07 -10.56 -22.31
N HIS A 382 4.51 -11.54 -21.52
CA HIS A 382 5.88 -12.03 -21.54
C HIS A 382 6.27 -12.48 -22.97
N ASP A 383 5.47 -13.34 -23.59
CA ASP A 383 5.79 -13.87 -24.93
C ASP A 383 5.83 -12.75 -25.98
N MET A 384 4.92 -11.78 -25.91
CA MET A 384 4.93 -10.61 -26.79
C MET A 384 6.13 -9.69 -26.58
N ILE A 385 6.58 -9.50 -25.34
CA ILE A 385 7.80 -8.74 -25.05
C ILE A 385 9.03 -9.48 -25.57
N PHE A 386 9.07 -10.80 -25.44
CA PHE A 386 10.14 -11.62 -26.00
C PHE A 386 10.25 -11.44 -27.52
N LEU A 387 9.13 -11.59 -28.24
CA LEU A 387 9.05 -11.35 -29.69
C LEU A 387 9.45 -9.92 -30.08
N TYR A 388 9.12 -8.93 -29.24
CA TYR A 388 9.49 -7.53 -29.45
C TYR A 388 11.00 -7.32 -29.41
N ARG A 389 11.70 -7.98 -28.48
CA ARG A 389 13.16 -7.91 -28.39
C ARG A 389 13.81 -8.56 -29.62
N GLU A 390 13.39 -9.77 -30.00
CA GLU A 390 13.94 -10.47 -31.16
C GLU A 390 13.76 -9.65 -32.46
N THR A 391 12.60 -9.04 -32.64
CA THR A 391 12.32 -8.19 -33.81
C THR A 391 13.21 -6.95 -33.83
N ASN A 392 13.44 -6.34 -32.67
CA ASN A 392 14.32 -5.19 -32.55
C ASN A 392 15.77 -5.52 -32.91
N ASP A 393 16.26 -6.68 -32.47
CA ASP A 393 17.64 -7.10 -32.74
C ASP A 393 17.83 -7.44 -34.23
N MET A 394 16.79 -7.99 -34.89
CA MET A 394 16.77 -8.22 -36.34
C MET A 394 16.72 -6.91 -37.15
N GLU A 395 15.98 -5.90 -36.70
CA GLU A 395 15.92 -4.58 -37.37
C GLU A 395 17.21 -3.76 -37.18
N ALA A 396 17.99 -4.03 -36.12
CA ALA A 396 19.24 -3.33 -35.81
C ALA A 396 20.49 -3.95 -36.47
N SER A 397 20.41 -5.19 -36.94
CA SER A 397 21.49 -5.94 -37.62
C SER A 397 21.51 -5.68 -39.12
#